data_AF-A0A7L4P0A8-F1
#
_entry.id   AF-A0A7L4P0A8-F1
#
_cell.length_a   1.000
_cell.length_b   1.000
_cell.length_c   1.000
_cell.angle_alpha   90.00
_cell.angle_beta   90.00
_cell.angle_gamma   90.00
#
_symmetry.space_group_name_H-M   'P 1'
#
loop_
_entity.id
_entity.type
_entity.pdbx_description
1 polymer ?
#
loop_
_entity_poly.entity_id
_entity_poly.type
_entity_poly.pdbx_seq_one_letter_code
_entity_poly.pdbx_strand_id
1 'polypeptide(L)'
;MDTNVFNGLTFMVLLFLGIVIGTILLFIEDYITERLEKILGIKIKKFKCKRMGCYTYEGLSWVLLMYIIILPIVLYYPIVIGFHNLSSYIGILFIGVYPILVMIFRKSTFSDNSIPSAQNPVYSGPNLVSGGPGYNPAYYWLFSFAIGGASTIWGFSMLNFPDTPIQEGLVMVFMGLVGQTVVLFPDKFNKISPVDTRTRKGLYFMTGVTFTIIICLMVI
;
A
#
# COMPACT_ATOMS: atom_id res chain seq x y z
N MET A 1 -20.15 -33.92 11.35
CA MET A 1 -19.87 -33.15 10.12
C MET A 1 -18.56 -32.47 10.42
N ASP A 2 -17.50 -33.17 10.06
CA ASP A 2 -16.31 -33.23 10.89
C ASP A 2 -15.34 -32.14 10.51
N THR A 3 -15.08 -31.28 11.50
CA THR A 3 -13.87 -30.51 11.72
C THR A 3 -13.30 -29.84 10.49
N ASN A 4 -13.71 -28.57 10.33
CA ASN A 4 -12.90 -27.48 9.81
C ASN A 4 -11.49 -27.53 10.38
N VAL A 5 -10.62 -28.35 9.79
CA VAL A 5 -9.20 -28.29 10.04
C VAL A 5 -8.64 -27.30 9.03
N PHE A 6 -8.93 -26.03 9.25
CA PHE A 6 -7.96 -25.00 8.92
C PHE A 6 -6.75 -25.22 9.83
N ASN A 7 -5.97 -26.28 9.57
CA ASN A 7 -4.71 -26.49 10.26
C ASN A 7 -3.72 -25.46 9.77
N GLY A 8 -2.82 -25.04 10.66
CA GLY A 8 -1.68 -24.20 10.28
C GLY A 8 -0.92 -24.75 9.08
N LEU A 9 -0.96 -26.07 8.83
CA LEU A 9 -0.36 -26.70 7.65
C LEU A 9 -0.93 -26.16 6.33
N THR A 10 -2.26 -26.08 6.17
CA THR A 10 -2.89 -25.56 4.94
C THR A 10 -2.52 -24.09 4.70
N PHE A 11 -2.48 -23.29 5.77
CA PHE A 11 -2.01 -21.91 5.70
C PHE A 11 -0.54 -21.83 5.27
N MET A 12 0.32 -22.64 5.87
CA MET A 12 1.75 -22.70 5.52
C MET A 12 1.97 -23.13 4.06
N VAL A 13 1.20 -24.09 3.56
CA VAL A 13 1.26 -24.51 2.14
C VAL A 13 0.89 -23.36 1.21
N LEU A 14 -0.14 -22.59 1.53
CA LEU A 14 -0.56 -21.45 0.71
C LEU A 14 0.42 -20.27 0.78
N LEU A 15 1.00 -20.01 1.96
CA LEU A 15 2.10 -19.06 2.08
C LEU A 15 3.30 -19.48 1.23
N PHE A 16 3.67 -20.77 1.28
CA PHE A 16 4.74 -21.32 0.46
C PHE A 16 4.42 -21.19 -1.04
N LEU A 17 3.19 -21.49 -1.46
CA LEU A 17 2.73 -21.27 -2.84
C LEU A 17 2.86 -19.80 -3.24
N GLY A 18 2.49 -18.87 -2.36
CA GLY A 18 2.69 -17.43 -2.58
C GLY A 18 4.16 -17.06 -2.78
N ILE A 19 5.07 -17.63 -2.00
CA ILE A 19 6.52 -17.43 -2.16
C ILE A 19 7.01 -17.99 -3.50
N VAL A 20 6.53 -19.17 -3.91
CA VAL A 20 6.87 -19.77 -5.20
C VAL A 20 6.38 -18.88 -6.36
N ILE A 21 5.13 -18.44 -6.32
CA ILE A 21 4.56 -17.53 -7.34
C ILE A 21 5.33 -16.21 -7.37
N GLY A 22 5.63 -15.62 -6.21
CA GLY A 22 6.41 -14.39 -6.10
C GLY A 22 7.83 -14.55 -6.66
N THR A 23 8.45 -15.71 -6.45
CA THR A 23 9.77 -16.04 -7.01
C THR A 23 9.71 -16.18 -8.53
N ILE A 24 8.70 -16.86 -9.06
CA ILE A 24 8.49 -16.94 -10.52
C ILE A 24 8.27 -15.53 -11.09
N LEU A 25 7.43 -14.72 -10.44
CA LEU A 25 7.17 -13.34 -10.84
C LEU A 25 8.46 -12.53 -10.87
N LEU A 26 9.33 -12.67 -9.88
CA LEU A 26 10.65 -12.04 -9.87
C LEU A 26 11.48 -12.42 -11.12
N PHE A 27 11.46 -13.67 -11.58
CA PHE A 27 12.20 -14.08 -12.79
C PHE A 27 11.64 -13.46 -14.08
N ILE A 28 10.32 -13.34 -14.19
CA ILE A 28 9.67 -12.79 -15.39
C ILE A 28 9.39 -11.27 -15.32
N GLU A 29 9.69 -10.63 -14.19
CA GLU A 29 9.38 -9.22 -13.94
C GLU A 29 9.97 -8.29 -14.99
N ASP A 30 11.23 -8.52 -15.40
CA ASP A 30 11.89 -7.70 -16.42
C ASP A 30 11.11 -7.73 -17.74
N TYR A 31 10.65 -8.90 -18.16
CA TYR A 31 9.84 -9.07 -19.36
C TYR A 31 8.46 -8.39 -19.25
N ILE A 32 7.79 -8.53 -18.10
CA ILE A 32 6.49 -7.88 -17.87
C ILE A 32 6.64 -6.36 -17.85
N THR A 33 7.64 -5.85 -17.13
CA THR A 33 7.89 -4.40 -17.04
C THR A 33 8.23 -3.80 -18.40
N GLU A 34 9.09 -4.42 -19.21
CA GLU A 34 9.38 -3.95 -20.58
C GLU A 34 8.14 -3.91 -21.47
N ARG A 35 7.22 -4.88 -21.33
CA ARG A 35 5.95 -4.85 -22.06
C ARG A 35 5.02 -3.73 -21.56
N LEU A 36 4.91 -3.56 -20.25
CA LEU A 36 4.11 -2.50 -19.64
C LEU A 36 4.63 -1.11 -20.01
N GLU A 37 5.95 -0.89 -20.01
CA GLU A 37 6.57 0.36 -20.46
C GLU A 37 6.15 0.72 -21.89
N LYS A 38 6.15 -0.27 -22.80
CA LYS A 38 5.71 -0.07 -24.20
C LYS A 38 4.23 0.25 -24.32
N ILE A 39 3.37 -0.40 -23.53
CA ILE A 39 1.91 -0.22 -23.59
C ILE A 39 1.51 1.13 -22.99
N LEU A 40 2.09 1.47 -21.84
CA LEU A 40 1.71 2.63 -21.06
C LEU A 40 2.47 3.91 -21.46
N GLY A 41 3.57 3.78 -22.20
CA GLY A 41 4.43 4.91 -22.57
C GLY A 41 5.14 5.55 -21.37
N ILE A 42 5.35 4.79 -20.30
CA ILE A 42 6.01 5.23 -19.07
C ILE A 42 7.32 4.48 -18.89
N LYS A 43 8.24 5.06 -18.11
CA LYS A 43 9.46 4.38 -17.69
C LYS A 43 9.26 3.80 -16.29
N ILE A 44 9.36 2.48 -16.16
CA ILE A 44 9.23 1.74 -14.90
C ILE A 44 10.60 1.55 -14.26
N LYS A 45 11.63 1.16 -15.03
CA LYS A 45 12.98 0.93 -14.51
C LYS A 45 13.97 2.02 -14.93
N LYS A 46 14.72 2.55 -13.97
CA LYS A 46 15.90 3.41 -14.19
C LYS A 46 17.10 2.60 -14.65
N PHE A 47 17.30 1.46 -13.98
CA PHE A 47 18.46 0.57 -14.16
C PHE A 47 17.99 -0.88 -14.23
N LYS A 48 18.76 -1.72 -14.92
CA LYS A 48 18.50 -3.17 -15.02
C LYS A 48 18.87 -3.87 -13.70
N CYS A 49 18.05 -3.70 -12.69
CA CYS A 49 18.17 -4.37 -11.39
C CYS A 49 16.83 -4.43 -10.67
N LYS A 50 16.76 -5.24 -9.60
CA LYS A 50 15.52 -5.53 -8.83
C LYS A 50 15.47 -4.88 -7.45
N ARG A 51 16.41 -3.97 -7.16
CA ARG A 51 16.39 -3.20 -5.90
C ARG A 51 15.41 -2.04 -6.06
N MET A 52 14.80 -1.61 -4.96
CA MET A 52 13.84 -0.51 -4.95
C MET A 52 14.33 0.77 -5.66
N GLY A 53 15.60 1.13 -5.48
CA GLY A 53 16.21 2.30 -6.15
C GLY A 53 16.39 2.16 -7.66
N CYS A 54 16.19 0.97 -8.23
CA CYS A 54 16.25 0.70 -9.66
C CYS A 54 14.97 1.10 -10.39
N TYR A 55 13.88 1.33 -9.66
CA TYR A 55 12.59 1.71 -10.23
C TYR A 55 12.40 3.23 -10.17
N THR A 56 11.63 3.76 -11.12
CA THR A 56 11.02 5.10 -10.97
C THR A 56 9.93 5.05 -9.91
N TYR A 57 9.61 6.16 -9.26
CA TYR A 57 8.50 6.15 -8.28
C TYR A 57 7.15 5.84 -8.96
N GLU A 58 6.93 6.32 -10.19
CA GLU A 58 5.76 5.92 -10.96
C GLU A 58 5.76 4.40 -11.22
N GLY A 59 6.89 3.86 -11.67
CA GLY A 59 7.09 2.44 -11.92
C GLY A 59 6.94 1.56 -10.69
N LEU A 60 7.41 2.02 -9.53
CA LEU A 60 7.31 1.27 -8.28
C LEU A 60 5.85 1.02 -7.90
N SER A 61 4.93 1.94 -8.19
CA SER A 61 3.49 1.73 -7.95
C SER A 61 2.95 0.57 -8.80
N TRP A 62 3.37 0.46 -10.06
CA TRP A 62 3.02 -0.68 -10.94
C TRP A 62 3.64 -1.98 -10.46
N VAL A 63 4.90 -1.94 -10.02
CA VAL A 63 5.58 -3.13 -9.48
C VAL A 63 4.88 -3.63 -8.22
N LEU A 64 4.52 -2.75 -7.29
CA LEU A 64 3.72 -3.10 -6.13
C LEU A 64 2.39 -3.74 -6.52
N LEU A 65 1.70 -3.19 -7.53
CA LEU A 65 0.45 -3.78 -8.04
C LEU A 65 0.63 -5.22 -8.52
N MET A 66 1.70 -5.49 -9.28
CA MET A 66 2.00 -6.84 -9.78
C MET A 66 2.13 -7.86 -8.64
N TYR A 67 2.85 -7.51 -7.56
CA TYR A 67 3.01 -8.40 -6.41
C TYR A 67 1.72 -8.54 -5.57
N ILE A 68 0.94 -7.46 -5.45
CA ILE A 68 -0.31 -7.45 -4.66
C ILE A 68 -1.38 -8.36 -5.26
N ILE A 69 -1.38 -8.55 -6.58
CA ILE A 69 -2.32 -9.46 -7.26
C ILE A 69 -2.10 -10.94 -6.85
N ILE A 70 -0.96 -11.29 -6.24
CA ILE A 70 -0.72 -12.63 -5.69
C ILE A 70 -1.58 -12.87 -4.43
N LEU A 71 -1.85 -11.82 -3.64
CA LEU A 71 -2.62 -11.92 -2.39
C LEU A 71 -4.00 -12.60 -2.56
N PRO A 72 -4.84 -12.24 -3.55
CA PRO A 72 -6.09 -12.94 -3.82
C PRO A 72 -5.95 -14.46 -3.86
N ILE A 73 -4.93 -14.96 -4.54
CA ILE A 73 -4.70 -16.40 -4.74
C ILE A 73 -4.35 -17.07 -3.40
N VAL A 74 -3.45 -16.44 -2.65
CA VAL A 74 -2.93 -16.98 -1.38
C VAL A 74 -3.98 -16.91 -0.27
N LEU A 75 -4.80 -15.86 -0.25
CA LEU A 75 -5.72 -15.58 0.85
C LEU A 75 -7.14 -16.09 0.63
N TYR A 76 -7.51 -16.48 -0.60
CA TYR A 76 -8.88 -16.96 -0.88
C TYR A 76 -9.26 -18.15 -0.02
N TYR A 77 -8.49 -19.23 -0.07
CA TYR A 77 -8.80 -20.43 0.69
C TYR A 77 -8.83 -20.19 2.21
N PRO A 78 -7.80 -19.58 2.87
CA PRO A 78 -7.80 -19.44 4.31
C PRO A 78 -8.95 -18.57 4.81
N ILE A 79 -9.26 -17.48 4.11
CA ILE A 79 -10.22 -16.49 4.59
C ILE A 79 -11.64 -16.84 4.17
N VAL A 80 -11.86 -17.19 2.90
CA VAL A 80 -13.19 -17.46 2.36
C VAL A 80 -13.65 -18.87 2.71
N ILE A 81 -12.78 -19.88 2.54
CA ILE A 81 -13.15 -21.28 2.80
C ILE A 81 -12.91 -21.64 4.26
N GLY A 82 -11.75 -21.28 4.81
CA GLY A 82 -11.36 -21.63 6.18
C GLY A 82 -12.15 -20.87 7.25
N PHE A 83 -12.28 -19.55 7.11
CA PHE A 83 -12.99 -18.70 8.08
C PHE A 83 -14.41 -18.30 7.65
N HIS A 84 -14.88 -18.71 6.47
CA HIS A 84 -16.19 -18.32 5.95
C HIS A 84 -16.42 -16.79 5.97
N ASN A 85 -15.39 -16.01 5.65
CA ASN A 85 -15.40 -14.55 5.80
C ASN A 85 -15.06 -13.85 4.49
N LEU A 86 -15.96 -13.97 3.50
CA LEU A 86 -15.80 -13.34 2.19
C LEU A 86 -15.64 -11.81 2.30
N SER A 87 -16.37 -11.19 3.23
CA SER A 87 -16.31 -9.74 3.45
C SER A 87 -14.90 -9.28 3.84
N SER A 88 -14.24 -9.96 4.79
CA SER A 88 -12.85 -9.64 5.18
C SER A 88 -11.87 -9.88 4.04
N TYR A 89 -12.07 -10.93 3.24
CA TYR A 89 -11.26 -11.18 2.04
C TYR A 89 -11.34 -9.98 1.07
N ILE A 90 -12.55 -9.49 0.79
CA ILE A 90 -12.76 -8.27 -0.02
C ILE A 90 -12.05 -7.08 0.62
N GLY A 91 -12.19 -6.89 1.94
CA GLY A 91 -11.52 -5.84 2.67
C GLY A 91 -10.00 -5.85 2.52
N ILE A 92 -9.37 -7.03 2.62
CA ILE A 92 -7.91 -7.19 2.44
C ILE A 92 -7.47 -6.82 1.03
N LEU A 93 -8.21 -7.28 0.01
CA LEU A 93 -7.92 -6.89 -1.37
C LEU A 93 -8.06 -5.39 -1.56
N PHE A 94 -9.09 -4.80 -0.96
CA PHE A 94 -9.36 -3.38 -1.08
C PHE A 94 -8.21 -2.55 -0.46
N ILE A 95 -7.78 -2.86 0.76
CA ILE A 95 -6.70 -2.11 1.41
C ILE A 95 -5.33 -2.31 0.73
N GLY A 96 -5.14 -3.41 0.01
CA GLY A 96 -3.93 -3.66 -0.78
C GLY A 96 -3.92 -2.88 -2.10
N VAL A 97 -5.03 -2.96 -2.86
CA VAL A 97 -5.13 -2.44 -4.23
C VAL A 97 -5.48 -0.95 -4.26
N TYR A 98 -6.41 -0.49 -3.43
CA TYR A 98 -6.88 0.90 -3.40
C TYR A 98 -5.76 1.93 -3.33
N PRO A 99 -4.82 1.88 -2.35
CA PRO A 99 -3.75 2.86 -2.27
C PRO A 99 -2.86 2.89 -3.50
N ILE A 100 -2.64 1.74 -4.13
CA ILE A 100 -1.78 1.64 -5.32
C ILE A 100 -2.45 2.31 -6.51
N LEU A 101 -3.75 2.09 -6.71
CA LEU A 101 -4.52 2.78 -7.75
C LEU A 101 -4.49 4.30 -7.54
N VAL A 102 -4.68 4.77 -6.31
CA VAL A 102 -4.58 6.19 -5.99
C VAL A 102 -3.19 6.75 -6.34
N MET A 103 -2.11 6.04 -6.00
CA MET A 103 -0.75 6.48 -6.36
C MET A 103 -0.51 6.50 -7.87
N ILE A 104 -1.02 5.51 -8.61
CA ILE A 104 -0.96 5.46 -10.08
C ILE A 104 -1.71 6.65 -10.69
N PHE A 105 -2.94 6.95 -10.24
CA PHE A 105 -3.68 8.12 -10.70
C PHE A 105 -2.99 9.43 -10.34
N ARG A 106 -2.20 9.42 -9.27
CA ARG A 106 -1.42 10.56 -8.80
C ARG A 106 0.05 10.50 -9.20
N LYS A 107 0.33 9.97 -10.39
CA LYS A 107 1.68 9.85 -10.96
C LYS A 107 2.51 11.14 -10.90
N SER A 108 1.90 12.32 -11.02
CA SER A 108 2.62 13.60 -10.90
C SER A 108 3.19 13.82 -9.49
N THR A 109 2.45 13.39 -8.45
CA THR A 109 2.90 13.42 -7.06
C THR A 109 3.92 12.32 -6.82
N PHE A 110 3.57 11.07 -7.11
CA PHE A 110 4.41 9.89 -6.90
C PHE A 110 5.40 9.69 -8.07
N SER A 111 6.16 10.72 -8.39
CA SER A 111 7.19 10.72 -9.44
C SER A 111 8.59 10.94 -8.87
N ASP A 112 9.60 10.65 -9.69
CA ASP A 112 11.00 10.91 -9.34
C ASP A 112 11.28 12.40 -9.08
N ASN A 113 10.45 13.30 -9.61
CA ASN A 113 10.55 14.74 -9.34
C ASN A 113 10.27 15.09 -7.88
N SER A 114 9.61 14.20 -7.13
CA SER A 114 9.41 14.38 -5.68
C SER A 114 10.68 14.13 -4.87
N ILE A 115 11.73 13.55 -5.45
CA ILE A 115 12.97 13.25 -4.76
C ILE A 115 13.79 14.54 -4.65
N PRO A 116 14.16 15.00 -3.44
CA PRO A 116 15.01 16.17 -3.28
C PRO A 116 16.35 15.99 -3.99
N SER A 117 16.74 16.99 -4.79
CA SER A 117 17.98 16.98 -5.57
C SER A 117 18.62 18.37 -5.56
N ALA A 118 19.81 18.51 -6.14
CA ALA A 118 20.45 19.83 -6.26
C ALA A 118 19.61 20.79 -7.13
N GLN A 119 18.87 20.27 -8.11
CA GLN A 119 17.99 21.03 -8.99
C GLN A 119 16.59 21.26 -8.39
N ASN A 120 16.21 20.49 -7.37
CA ASN A 120 14.95 20.62 -6.63
C ASN A 120 15.20 20.45 -5.13
N PRO A 121 15.90 21.40 -4.48
CA PRO A 121 16.19 21.31 -3.05
C PRO A 121 14.93 21.59 -2.23
N VAL A 122 14.85 20.98 -1.05
CA VAL A 122 13.75 21.22 -0.11
C VAL A 122 13.88 22.56 0.62
N TYR A 123 15.09 22.90 1.04
CA TYR A 123 15.43 24.14 1.73
C TYR A 123 16.56 24.86 0.99
N SER A 124 16.68 26.16 1.19
CA SER A 124 17.73 26.98 0.59
C SER A 124 18.77 27.44 1.63
N GLY A 125 19.95 27.84 1.16
CA GLY A 125 21.02 28.35 2.01
C GLY A 125 21.71 27.25 2.84
N PRO A 126 22.16 27.53 4.08
CA PRO A 126 22.95 26.57 4.87
C PRO A 126 22.20 25.30 5.27
N ASN A 127 20.87 25.28 5.12
CA ASN A 127 20.01 24.14 5.44
C ASN A 127 19.62 23.30 4.21
N LEU A 128 20.32 23.47 3.08
CA LEU A 128 19.99 22.79 1.84
C LEU A 128 20.00 21.26 1.98
N VAL A 129 18.87 20.64 1.64
CA VAL A 129 18.70 19.19 1.61
C VAL A 129 18.51 18.75 0.17
N SER A 130 19.56 18.17 -0.42
CA SER A 130 19.61 17.64 -1.78
C SER A 130 19.65 16.10 -1.78
N GLY A 131 18.81 15.48 -0.95
CA GLY A 131 18.64 14.04 -0.87
C GLY A 131 17.56 13.66 0.14
N GLY A 132 16.75 12.67 -0.19
CA GLY A 132 15.65 12.25 0.66
C GLY A 132 14.83 11.12 0.05
N PRO A 133 13.89 10.55 0.83
CA PRO A 133 12.99 9.51 0.35
C PRO A 133 11.93 10.04 -0.63
N GLY A 134 11.77 11.35 -0.82
CA GLY A 134 10.70 11.90 -1.66
C GLY A 134 9.32 11.37 -1.27
N TYR A 135 8.40 11.30 -2.23
CA TYR A 135 7.13 10.62 -2.04
C TYR A 135 7.22 9.16 -2.48
N ASN A 136 8.05 8.36 -1.80
CA ASN A 136 8.29 6.97 -2.16
C ASN A 136 7.01 6.11 -2.01
N PRO A 137 6.47 5.54 -3.12
CA PRO A 137 5.20 4.81 -3.11
C PRO A 137 5.12 3.68 -2.09
N ALA A 138 6.20 2.95 -1.81
CA ALA A 138 6.10 1.82 -0.89
C ALA A 138 5.87 2.27 0.57
N TYR A 139 6.45 3.40 0.98
CA TYR A 139 6.20 3.93 2.32
C TYR A 139 4.75 4.42 2.46
N TYR A 140 4.26 5.14 1.46
CA TYR A 140 2.89 5.64 1.46
C TYR A 140 1.85 4.53 1.31
N TRP A 141 2.17 3.47 0.56
CA TRP A 141 1.41 2.23 0.55
C TRP A 141 1.34 1.60 1.93
N LEU A 142 2.48 1.46 2.64
CA LEU A 142 2.50 0.89 3.99
C LEU A 142 1.70 1.73 4.99
N PHE A 143 1.79 3.07 4.93
CA PHE A 143 0.99 3.96 5.78
C PHE A 143 -0.51 3.76 5.55
N SER A 144 -0.93 3.74 4.28
CA SER A 144 -2.33 3.48 3.94
C SER A 144 -2.74 2.07 4.36
N PHE A 145 -1.94 1.06 4.05
CA PHE A 145 -2.23 -0.33 4.38
C PHE A 145 -2.41 -0.53 5.89
N ALA A 146 -1.58 0.10 6.72
CA ALA A 146 -1.69 0.04 8.18
C ALA A 146 -3.02 0.66 8.68
N ILE A 147 -3.40 1.82 8.15
CA ILE A 147 -4.69 2.47 8.48
C ILE A 147 -5.87 1.59 8.02
N GLY A 148 -5.79 1.06 6.80
CA GLY A 148 -6.80 0.16 6.25
C GLY A 148 -6.94 -1.13 7.06
N GLY A 149 -5.84 -1.66 7.56
CA GLY A 149 -5.83 -2.84 8.43
C GLY A 149 -6.58 -2.59 9.75
N ALA A 150 -6.35 -1.44 10.38
CA ALA A 150 -6.94 -1.10 11.67
C ALA A 150 -8.46 -0.84 11.59
N SER A 151 -8.97 -0.35 10.46
CA SER A 151 -10.37 0.09 10.36
C SER A 151 -11.13 -0.52 9.18
N THR A 152 -10.59 -0.47 7.96
CA THR A 152 -11.30 -0.96 6.77
C THR A 152 -11.47 -2.47 6.78
N ILE A 153 -10.43 -3.28 7.05
CA ILE A 153 -10.58 -4.74 7.17
C ILE A 153 -11.57 -5.04 8.31
N TRP A 154 -11.41 -4.37 9.45
CA TRP A 154 -12.25 -4.60 10.61
C TRP A 154 -13.72 -4.32 10.32
N GLY A 155 -14.04 -3.19 9.67
CA GLY A 155 -15.38 -2.86 9.21
C GLY A 155 -15.95 -3.89 8.23
N PHE A 156 -15.14 -4.39 7.28
CA PHE A 156 -15.56 -5.49 6.42
C PHE A 156 -15.80 -6.79 7.18
N SER A 157 -15.01 -7.08 8.21
CA SER A 157 -15.20 -8.24 9.08
C SER A 157 -16.50 -8.15 9.88
N MET A 158 -16.86 -6.95 10.38
CA MET A 158 -18.13 -6.68 11.06
C MET A 158 -19.35 -7.05 10.21
N LEU A 159 -19.28 -6.86 8.88
CA LEU A 159 -20.36 -7.25 7.96
C LEU A 159 -20.61 -8.76 7.89
N ASN A 160 -19.71 -9.58 8.44
CA ASN A 160 -19.85 -11.03 8.50
C ASN A 160 -20.57 -11.51 9.78
N PHE A 161 -20.78 -10.63 10.76
CA PHE A 161 -21.42 -10.99 12.03
C PHE A 161 -22.90 -10.58 12.03
N PRO A 162 -23.84 -11.52 12.27
CA PRO A 162 -25.27 -11.25 12.20
C PRO A 162 -25.76 -10.30 13.31
N ASP A 163 -25.07 -10.27 14.45
CA ASP A 163 -25.44 -9.47 15.62
C ASP A 163 -24.91 -8.02 15.55
N THR A 164 -24.07 -7.70 14.56
CA THR A 164 -23.51 -6.36 14.40
C THR A 164 -24.34 -5.56 13.41
N PRO A 165 -24.81 -4.34 13.75
CA PRO A 165 -25.51 -3.49 12.81
C PRO A 165 -24.65 -3.20 11.57
N ILE A 166 -25.17 -3.48 10.38
CA ILE A 166 -24.48 -3.26 9.09
C ILE A 166 -23.96 -1.81 8.98
N GLN A 167 -24.71 -0.85 9.52
CA GLN A 167 -24.37 0.56 9.50
C GLN A 167 -23.04 0.84 10.21
N GLU A 168 -22.76 0.19 11.34
CA GLU A 168 -21.50 0.36 12.08
C GLU A 168 -20.32 -0.14 11.24
N GLY A 169 -20.45 -1.33 10.63
CA GLY A 169 -19.45 -1.87 9.72
C GLY A 169 -19.18 -0.96 8.53
N LEU A 170 -20.22 -0.38 7.91
CA LEU A 170 -20.07 0.55 6.79
C LEU A 170 -19.43 1.88 7.19
N VAL A 171 -19.78 2.43 8.36
CA VAL A 171 -19.15 3.66 8.89
C VAL A 171 -17.66 3.43 9.12
N MET A 172 -17.29 2.29 9.73
CA MET A 172 -15.90 1.88 9.90
C MET A 172 -15.17 1.75 8.57
N VAL A 173 -15.76 1.08 7.58
CA VAL A 173 -15.17 0.98 6.23
C VAL A 173 -14.93 2.37 5.66
N PHE A 174 -15.94 3.26 5.69
CA PHE A 174 -15.85 4.60 5.15
C PHE A 174 -14.76 5.44 5.85
N MET A 175 -14.74 5.46 7.18
CA MET A 175 -13.74 6.20 7.96
C MET A 175 -12.32 5.66 7.72
N GLY A 176 -12.16 4.34 7.64
CA GLY A 176 -10.90 3.71 7.27
C GLY A 176 -10.45 4.11 5.86
N LEU A 177 -11.36 4.17 4.88
CA LEU A 177 -11.04 4.64 3.52
C LEU A 177 -10.62 6.11 3.48
N VAL A 178 -11.29 6.98 4.24
CA VAL A 178 -10.88 8.37 4.39
C VAL A 178 -9.48 8.45 4.98
N GLY A 179 -9.20 7.72 6.06
CA GLY A 179 -7.88 7.68 6.69
C GLY A 179 -6.77 7.17 5.75
N GLN A 180 -7.04 6.08 5.03
CA GLN A 180 -6.15 5.55 3.99
C GLN A 180 -5.83 6.60 2.92
N THR A 181 -6.86 7.33 2.49
CA THR A 181 -6.72 8.38 1.48
C THR A 181 -5.84 9.51 1.98
N VAL A 182 -6.06 10.00 3.20
CA VAL A 182 -5.37 11.17 3.77
C VAL A 182 -3.85 11.04 3.67
N VAL A 183 -3.28 9.91 4.09
CA VAL A 183 -1.82 9.72 4.06
C VAL A 183 -1.25 9.68 2.65
N LEU A 184 -2.06 9.36 1.64
CA LEU A 184 -1.64 9.37 0.24
C LEU A 184 -1.52 10.78 -0.33
N PHE A 185 -1.85 11.86 0.40
CA PHE A 185 -1.71 13.28 0.00
C PHE A 185 -0.55 14.01 0.71
N PRO A 186 0.71 13.54 0.59
CA PRO A 186 1.84 14.19 1.27
C PRO A 186 2.12 15.61 0.77
N ASP A 187 1.82 15.91 -0.50
CA ASP A 187 1.88 17.25 -1.07
C ASP A 187 0.95 18.24 -0.37
N LYS A 188 -0.20 17.79 0.14
CA LYS A 188 -1.13 18.63 0.90
C LYS A 188 -0.64 18.85 2.32
N PHE A 189 -0.10 17.80 2.96
CA PHE A 189 0.57 17.93 4.26
C PHE A 189 1.73 18.91 4.20
N ASN A 190 2.51 18.90 3.11
CA ASN A 190 3.59 19.86 2.90
C ASN A 190 3.16 21.32 2.85
N LYS A 191 1.89 21.62 2.56
CA LYS A 191 1.39 23.01 2.56
C LYS A 191 1.05 23.52 3.95
N ILE A 192 0.79 22.61 4.89
CA ILE A 192 0.30 22.95 6.24
C ILE A 192 1.34 22.64 7.32
N SER A 193 2.29 21.75 7.06
CA SER A 193 3.33 21.34 7.99
C SER A 193 4.62 22.15 7.75
N PRO A 194 5.32 22.58 8.81
CA PRO A 194 6.65 23.16 8.68
C PRO A 194 7.72 22.13 8.30
N VAL A 195 7.39 20.83 8.30
CA VAL A 195 8.30 19.74 7.94
C VAL A 195 7.98 19.22 6.54
N ASP A 196 8.93 19.35 5.61
CA ASP A 196 8.77 18.78 4.26
C ASP A 196 8.83 17.23 4.29
N THR A 197 7.70 16.62 3.93
CA THR A 197 7.42 15.17 3.80
C THR A 197 8.29 14.45 2.77
N ARG A 198 9.02 15.16 1.91
CA ARG A 198 10.02 14.60 0.99
C ARG A 198 11.33 14.23 1.68
N THR A 199 11.55 14.70 2.90
CA THR A 199 12.78 14.45 3.69
C THR A 199 12.63 13.25 4.63
N ARG A 200 13.75 12.76 5.21
CA ARG A 200 13.70 11.71 6.24
C ARG A 200 12.89 12.14 7.47
N LYS A 201 13.03 13.41 7.90
CA LYS A 201 12.23 13.98 8.99
C LYS A 201 10.74 14.00 8.63
N GLY A 202 10.44 14.34 7.38
CA GLY A 202 9.11 14.27 6.80
C GLY A 202 8.49 12.87 6.83
N LEU A 203 9.28 11.83 6.55
CA LEU A 203 8.83 10.44 6.66
C LEU A 203 8.43 10.09 8.09
N TYR A 204 9.24 10.45 9.10
CA TYR A 204 8.89 10.23 10.51
C TYR A 204 7.63 11.01 10.92
N PHE A 205 7.46 12.23 10.41
CA PHE A 205 6.25 13.01 10.60
C PHE A 205 5.02 12.27 10.04
N MET A 206 5.09 11.74 8.82
CA MET A 206 3.98 10.97 8.22
C MET A 206 3.71 9.66 8.97
N THR A 207 4.74 9.00 9.52
CA THR A 207 4.55 7.87 10.43
C THR A 207 3.76 8.29 11.67
N GLY A 208 4.09 9.44 12.28
CA GLY A 208 3.33 10.01 13.39
C GLY A 208 1.87 10.29 13.03
N VAL A 209 1.62 10.92 11.88
CA VAL A 209 0.26 11.14 11.34
C VAL A 209 -0.50 9.83 11.19
N THR A 210 0.16 8.80 10.65
CA THR A 210 -0.43 7.47 10.46
C THR A 210 -0.86 6.85 11.79
N PHE A 211 0.01 6.88 12.81
CA PHE A 211 -0.33 6.39 14.15
C PHE A 211 -1.48 7.18 14.78
N THR A 212 -1.48 8.51 14.66
CA THR A 212 -2.59 9.34 15.17
C THR A 212 -3.91 8.95 14.51
N ILE A 213 -3.95 8.77 13.19
CA ILE A 213 -5.15 8.34 12.47
C ILE A 213 -5.61 6.96 12.96
N ILE A 214 -4.68 6.01 13.11
CA ILE A 214 -5.01 4.66 13.63
C ILE A 214 -5.63 4.76 15.04
N ILE A 215 -5.02 5.52 15.95
CA ILE A 215 -5.54 5.71 17.31
C ILE A 215 -6.94 6.34 17.26
N CYS A 216 -7.14 7.39 16.45
CA CYS A 216 -8.46 8.01 16.30
C CYS A 216 -9.50 7.01 15.78
N LEU A 217 -9.14 6.14 14.82
CA LEU A 217 -10.05 5.14 14.27
C LEU A 217 -10.34 3.99 15.24
N MET A 218 -9.42 3.67 16.17
CA MET A 218 -9.64 2.63 17.19
C MET A 218 -10.54 3.08 18.34
N VAL A 219 -10.74 4.39 18.50
CA VAL A 219 -11.58 4.98 19.56
C VAL A 219 -13.02 5.21 19.09
N ILE A 220 -13.26 5.18 17.77
CA ILE A 220 -14.58 5.26 17.13
C ILE A 220 -15.21 3.87 17.13
#